data_AF-A0AAW0JJZ8-F1
#
_entry.id   AF-A0AAW0JJZ8-F1
#
_cell.length_a   1.000
_cell.length_b   1.000
_cell.length_c   1.000
_cell.angle_alpha   90.00
_cell.angle_beta   90.00
_cell.angle_gamma   90.00
#
_symmetry.space_group_name_H-M   'P 1'
#
loop_
_entity.id
_entity.type
_entity.pdbx_description
1 polymer ?
#
loop_
_entity_poly.entity_id
_entity_poly.type
_entity_poly.pdbx_seq_one_letter_code
_entity_poly.pdbx_strand_id
1 'polypeptide(L)'
;MSGTKQLSFKLVPGENATELLNAQAQKWNHIFNFVNSMSLKCAIELGIPDIIHNHGKPMTLSELITALPIHPTKSPHVYRLMRILIHSGFFSPKITSENDQEEAYVLTEPSRLAPP
;
A
#
# COMPACT_ATOMS: atom_id res chain seq x y z
N MET A 1 -11.13 2.99 58.54
CA MET A 1 -10.13 3.66 57.68
C MET A 1 -9.54 2.60 56.75
N SER A 2 -10.09 2.48 55.55
CA SER A 2 -9.70 1.45 54.58
C SER A 2 -8.49 1.94 53.78
N GLY A 3 -7.33 1.31 53.98
CA GLY A 3 -6.10 1.63 53.29
C GLY A 3 -6.10 1.03 51.89
N THR A 4 -6.07 1.89 50.87
CA THR A 4 -5.82 1.49 49.49
C THR A 4 -4.41 0.91 49.39
N LYS A 5 -4.31 -0.41 49.16
CA LYS A 5 -3.05 -1.04 48.74
C LYS A 5 -2.73 -0.52 47.34
N GLN A 6 -1.72 0.34 47.25
CA GLN A 6 -1.05 0.68 46.00
C GLN A 6 -0.52 -0.61 45.39
N LEU A 7 -1.18 -1.12 44.35
CA LEU A 7 -0.64 -2.17 43.50
C LEU A 7 0.52 -1.56 42.72
N SER A 8 1.73 -1.71 43.27
CA SER A 8 2.96 -1.45 42.54
C SER A 8 3.17 -2.58 41.54
N PHE A 9 2.68 -2.38 40.32
CA PHE A 9 3.15 -3.15 39.18
C PHE A 9 4.61 -2.75 38.97
N LYS A 10 5.55 -3.60 39.40
CA LYS A 10 6.96 -3.41 39.09
C LYS A 10 7.11 -3.58 37.58
N LEU A 11 7.15 -2.45 36.87
CA LEU A 11 7.29 -2.38 35.42
C LEU A 11 8.77 -2.46 35.06
N VAL A 12 9.14 -3.46 34.26
CA VAL A 12 10.40 -3.47 33.52
C VAL A 12 10.28 -2.39 32.45
N PRO A 13 11.10 -1.31 32.47
CA PRO A 13 10.88 -0.11 31.64
C PRO A 13 10.95 -0.30 30.12
N GLY A 14 11.33 -1.48 29.62
CA GLY A 14 11.48 -1.77 28.20
C GLY A 14 10.38 -2.63 27.58
N GLU A 15 9.81 -3.59 28.34
CA GLU A 15 8.82 -4.53 27.81
C GLU A 15 7.45 -3.85 27.60
N ASN A 16 7.06 -2.92 28.47
CA ASN A 16 5.77 -2.23 28.36
C ASN A 16 5.67 -1.29 27.14
N ALA A 17 6.79 -0.74 26.67
CA ALA A 17 6.82 0.28 25.64
C ALA A 17 6.63 -0.36 24.27
N THR A 18 7.33 -1.48 24.03
CA THR A 18 7.16 -2.27 22.81
C THR A 18 5.76 -2.86 22.72
N GLU A 19 5.19 -3.37 23.81
CA GLU A 19 3.81 -3.87 23.84
C GLU A 19 2.79 -2.76 23.53
N LEU A 20 2.95 -1.57 24.12
CA LEU A 20 2.08 -0.43 23.87
C LEU A 20 2.18 0.04 22.41
N LEU A 21 3.40 0.12 21.85
CA LEU A 21 3.63 0.47 20.45
C LEU A 21 2.98 -0.54 19.50
N ASN A 22 3.12 -1.84 19.77
CA ASN A 22 2.50 -2.90 18.98
C ASN A 22 0.96 -2.81 19.04
N ALA A 23 0.39 -2.61 20.24
CA ALA A 23 -1.06 -2.44 20.39
C ALA A 23 -1.56 -1.18 19.66
N GLN A 24 -0.77 -0.10 19.65
CA GLN A 24 -1.11 1.10 18.90
C GLN A 24 -1.04 0.87 17.38
N ALA A 25 0.00 0.18 16.89
CA ALA A 25 0.12 -0.20 15.49
C ALA A 25 -1.06 -1.09 15.03
N GLN A 26 -1.45 -2.08 15.83
CA GLN A 26 -2.62 -2.91 15.55
C GLN A 26 -3.90 -2.09 15.41
N LYS A 27 -4.16 -1.14 16.33
CA LYS A 27 -5.32 -0.23 16.24
C LYS A 27 -5.28 0.61 14.96
N TRP A 28 -4.13 1.19 14.63
CA TRP A 28 -3.98 1.99 13.41
C TRP A 28 -4.19 1.17 12.14
N ASN A 29 -3.64 -0.05 12.09
CA ASN A 29 -3.85 -0.95 10.96
C ASN A 29 -5.33 -1.24 10.74
N HIS A 30 -6.10 -1.49 11.81
CA HIS A 30 -7.54 -1.69 11.70
C HIS A 30 -8.30 -0.43 11.28
N ILE A 31 -7.99 0.73 11.88
CA ILE A 31 -8.62 2.01 11.54
C ILE A 31 -8.38 2.38 10.07
N PHE A 32 -7.18 2.12 9.56
CA PHE A 32 -6.79 2.50 8.20
C PHE A 32 -6.94 1.39 7.16
N ASN A 33 -7.40 0.18 7.53
CA ASN A 33 -7.50 -0.93 6.57
C ASN A 33 -8.44 -0.62 5.39
N PHE A 34 -9.40 0.29 5.56
CA PHE A 34 -10.26 0.75 4.46
C PHE A 34 -9.47 1.39 3.31
N VAL A 35 -8.30 1.96 3.59
CA VAL A 35 -7.43 2.59 2.58
C VAL A 35 -7.03 1.55 1.54
N ASN A 36 -6.68 0.32 1.95
CA ASN A 36 -6.34 -0.75 1.01
C ASN A 36 -7.50 -1.06 0.05
N SER A 37 -8.71 -1.20 0.60
CA SER A 37 -9.92 -1.45 -0.20
C SER A 37 -10.25 -0.29 -1.15
N MET A 38 -10.15 0.95 -0.69
CA MET A 38 -10.43 2.13 -1.52
C MET A 38 -9.35 2.36 -2.57
N SER A 39 -8.08 2.06 -2.27
CA SER A 39 -6.99 2.06 -3.24
C SER A 39 -7.20 1.01 -4.32
N LEU A 40 -7.59 -0.22 -3.96
CA LEU A 40 -7.90 -1.26 -4.95
C LEU A 40 -9.07 -0.86 -5.84
N LYS A 41 -10.16 -0.37 -5.24
CA LYS A 41 -11.31 0.14 -5.98
C LYS A 41 -10.90 1.23 -6.98
N CYS A 42 -10.11 2.21 -6.54
CA CYS A 42 -9.60 3.28 -7.39
C CYS A 42 -8.78 2.73 -8.58
N ALA A 43 -7.92 1.74 -8.35
CA ALA A 43 -7.14 1.13 -9.43
C ALA A 43 -8.00 0.40 -10.46
N ILE A 44 -9.04 -0.30 -10.01
CA ILE A 44 -10.01 -0.97 -10.89
C ILE A 44 -10.81 0.07 -11.68
N GLU A 45 -11.35 1.10 -11.03
CA GLU A 45 -12.13 2.16 -11.70
C GLU A 45 -11.29 2.98 -12.70
N LEU A 46 -9.99 3.10 -12.46
CA LEU A 46 -9.04 3.73 -13.39
C LEU A 46 -8.56 2.79 -14.51
N GLY A 47 -8.92 1.50 -14.48
CA GLY A 47 -8.48 0.52 -15.48
C GLY A 47 -6.97 0.21 -15.40
N ILE A 48 -6.30 0.45 -14.27
CA ILE A 48 -4.86 0.22 -14.12
C ILE A 48 -4.47 -1.23 -14.44
N PRO A 49 -5.19 -2.28 -13.96
CA PRO A 49 -4.85 -3.65 -14.30
C PRO A 49 -4.83 -3.90 -15.81
N ASP A 50 -5.85 -3.43 -16.53
CA ASP A 50 -5.99 -3.64 -17.97
C ASP A 50 -4.95 -2.84 -18.75
N ILE A 51 -4.66 -1.60 -18.34
CA ILE A 51 -3.61 -0.78 -18.93
C ILE A 51 -2.25 -1.49 -18.85
N ILE A 52 -1.89 -2.03 -17.69
CA ILE A 52 -0.64 -2.77 -17.51
C ILE A 52 -0.67 -4.09 -18.28
N HIS A 53 -1.79 -4.81 -18.28
CA HIS A 53 -1.96 -6.06 -19.05
C HIS A 53 -1.75 -5.84 -20.55
N ASN A 54 -2.46 -4.86 -21.11
CA ASN A 54 -2.46 -4.55 -22.54
C ASN A 54 -1.12 -3.97 -23.01
N HIS A 55 -0.31 -3.42 -22.11
CA HIS A 55 1.04 -2.97 -22.43
C HIS A 55 2.02 -4.11 -22.76
N GLY A 56 1.77 -5.32 -22.24
CA GLY A 56 2.53 -6.53 -22.59
C GLY A 56 3.97 -6.62 -22.05
N LYS A 57 4.46 -5.59 -21.36
CA LYS A 57 5.78 -5.52 -20.71
C LYS A 57 5.67 -4.77 -19.37
N PRO A 58 6.68 -4.81 -18.49
CA PRO A 58 6.71 -3.96 -17.29
C PRO A 58 6.52 -2.49 -17.69
N MET A 59 5.60 -1.80 -17.03
CA MET A 59 5.21 -0.43 -17.36
C MET A 59 5.77 0.54 -16.32
N THR A 60 6.46 1.60 -16.75
CA THR A 60 7.00 2.60 -15.81
C THR A 60 5.90 3.51 -15.25
N LEU A 61 6.21 4.26 -14.18
CA LEU A 61 5.28 5.25 -13.64
C LEU A 61 4.91 6.33 -14.66
N SER A 62 5.88 6.78 -15.45
CA SER A 62 5.64 7.78 -16.49
C SER A 62 4.68 7.24 -17.55
N GLU A 63 4.94 6.03 -18.06
CA GLU A 63 4.06 5.35 -19.04
C GLU A 63 2.64 5.17 -18.49
N LEU A 64 2.52 4.75 -17.23
CA LEU A 64 1.22 4.57 -16.56
C LEU A 64 0.46 5.90 -16.42
N ILE A 65 1.13 6.97 -15.98
CA ILE A 65 0.51 8.29 -15.85
C ILE A 65 0.01 8.80 -17.21
N THR A 66 0.77 8.57 -18.29
CA THR A 66 0.37 8.96 -19.65
C THR A 66 -0.81 8.15 -20.17
N ALA A 67 -0.90 6.87 -19.82
CA ALA A 67 -2.01 6.01 -20.24
C ALA A 67 -3.32 6.24 -19.47
N LEU A 68 -3.24 6.81 -18.27
CA LEU A 68 -4.40 7.02 -17.40
C LEU A 68 -5.27 8.21 -17.85
N PRO A 69 -6.61 8.08 -17.82
CA PRO A 69 -7.53 9.17 -18.14
C PRO A 69 -7.68 10.15 -16.97
N ILE A 70 -6.56 10.75 -16.51
CA ILE A 70 -6.52 11.64 -15.34
C ILE A 70 -6.01 13.03 -15.70
N HIS A 71 -6.45 14.04 -14.94
CA HIS A 71 -5.91 15.39 -15.08
C HIS A 71 -4.45 15.43 -14.59
N PRO A 72 -3.53 16.18 -15.24
CA PRO A 72 -2.11 16.22 -14.86
C PRO A 72 -1.82 16.60 -13.40
N THR A 73 -2.72 17.35 -12.75
CA THR A 73 -2.61 17.68 -11.32
C THR A 73 -2.76 16.47 -10.39
N LYS A 74 -3.28 15.35 -10.90
CA LYS A 74 -3.45 14.09 -10.15
C LYS A 74 -2.27 13.16 -10.30
N SER A 75 -1.39 13.35 -11.29
CA SER A 75 -0.22 12.51 -11.56
C SER A 75 0.64 12.17 -10.32
N PRO A 76 0.93 13.12 -9.39
CA PRO A 76 1.71 12.80 -8.18
C PRO A 76 1.05 11.77 -7.24
N HIS A 77 -0.27 11.58 -7.34
CA HIS A 77 -1.02 10.66 -6.50
C HIS A 77 -0.96 9.22 -7.02
N VAL A 78 -0.68 9.03 -8.31
CA VAL A 78 -0.57 7.70 -8.94
C VAL A 78 0.58 6.91 -8.31
N TYR A 79 1.73 7.56 -8.08
CA TYR A 79 2.86 6.92 -7.40
C TYR A 79 2.47 6.39 -6.00
N ARG A 80 1.76 7.21 -5.21
CA ARG A 80 1.32 6.83 -3.86
C ARG A 80 0.31 5.69 -3.90
N LEU A 81 -0.61 5.72 -4.85
CA LEU A 81 -1.58 4.66 -5.09
C LEU A 81 -0.87 3.34 -5.41
N MET A 82 0.07 3.35 -6.37
CA MET A 82 0.82 2.17 -6.77
C MET A 82 1.64 1.59 -5.62
N ARG A 83 2.27 2.44 -4.78
CA ARG A 83 2.99 2.01 -3.57
C ARG A 83 2.11 1.24 -2.59
N ILE A 84 0.88 1.71 -2.36
CA ILE A 84 -0.09 1.01 -1.48
C ILE A 84 -0.46 -0.35 -2.07
N LEU A 85 -0.73 -0.39 -3.38
CA LEU A 85 -1.17 -1.61 -4.05
C LEU A 85 -0.06 -2.65 -4.20
N ILE A 86 1.19 -2.21 -4.36
CA ILE A 86 2.38 -3.07 -4.30
C ILE A 86 2.53 -3.68 -2.91
N HIS A 87 2.48 -2.86 -1.87
CA HIS A 87 2.60 -3.35 -0.49
C HIS A 87 1.46 -4.31 -0.11
N SER A 88 0.28 -4.10 -0.70
CA SER A 88 -0.89 -4.98 -0.54
C SER A 88 -0.83 -6.25 -1.41
N GLY A 89 0.19 -6.39 -2.26
CA GLY A 89 0.42 -7.59 -3.08
C GLY A 89 -0.39 -7.67 -4.38
N PHE A 90 -1.03 -6.59 -4.83
CA PHE A 90 -1.75 -6.55 -6.11
C PHE A 90 -0.83 -6.30 -7.30
N PHE A 91 0.28 -5.59 -7.11
CA PHE A 91 1.29 -5.36 -8.15
C PHE A 91 2.67 -5.69 -7.59
N SER A 92 3.62 -5.93 -8.49
CA SER A 92 5.01 -6.16 -8.13
C SER A 92 5.91 -5.17 -8.88
N PRO A 93 6.87 -4.54 -8.19
CA PRO A 93 7.88 -3.72 -8.85
C PRO A 93 8.89 -4.63 -9.55
N LYS A 94 9.30 -4.25 -10.76
CA LYS A 94 10.38 -4.88 -11.50
C LYS A 94 11.41 -3.82 -11.85
N ILE A 95 12.67 -4.14 -11.57
CA ILE A 95 13.81 -3.33 -12.00
C ILE A 95 14.07 -3.68 -13.47
N THR A 96 14.00 -2.68 -14.35
CA THR A 96 14.41 -2.82 -15.75
C THR A 96 15.94 -2.63 -15.83
N SER A 97 16.63 -3.37 -16.68
CA SER A 97 18.09 -3.58 -16.60
C SER A 97 18.98 -2.32 -16.73
N GLU A 98 19.99 -2.32 -15.85
CA GLU A 98 21.33 -1.71 -15.82
C GLU A 98 21.56 -0.19 -15.88
N ASN A 99 20.70 0.66 -16.42
CA ASN A 99 20.99 2.12 -16.43
C ASN A 99 19.88 3.05 -15.91
N ASP A 100 18.64 2.58 -15.77
CA ASP A 100 17.54 3.42 -15.31
C ASP A 100 16.89 2.82 -14.06
N GLN A 101 17.01 3.54 -12.94
CA GLN A 101 16.42 3.25 -11.63
C GLN A 101 14.88 3.39 -11.63
N GLU A 102 14.22 3.18 -12.76
CA GLU A 102 12.79 3.39 -12.88
C GLU A 102 12.03 2.13 -12.47
N GLU A 103 11.28 2.25 -11.37
CA GLU A 103 10.41 1.21 -10.83
C GLU A 103 9.28 0.94 -11.84
N ALA A 104 9.30 -0.23 -12.49
CA ALA A 104 8.27 -0.64 -13.44
C ALA A 104 7.28 -1.61 -12.77
N TYR A 105 6.03 -1.59 -13.21
CA TYR A 105 4.93 -2.34 -12.60
C TYR A 105 4.57 -3.58 -13.40
N VAL A 106 4.34 -4.69 -12.69
CA VAL A 106 3.86 -5.95 -13.25
C VAL A 106 2.67 -6.47 -12.43
N LEU A 107 1.72 -7.13 -13.10
CA LEU A 107 0.58 -7.79 -12.46
C LEU A 107 1.02 -9.04 -11.67
N THR A 108 0.46 -9.19 -10.48
CA THR A 108 0.51 -10.40 -9.67
C THR A 108 -0.74 -11.25 -9.91
N GLU A 109 -0.79 -12.50 -9.44
CA GLU A 109 -1.99 -13.34 -9.63
C GLU A 109 -3.31 -12.68 -9.14
N PRO A 110 -3.36 -12.01 -7.97
CA PRO A 110 -4.57 -11.33 -7.52
C PRO A 110 -5.09 -10.21 -8.44
N SER A 111 -4.24 -9.52 -9.19
CA SER A 111 -4.67 -8.44 -10.09
C SER A 111 -5.14 -8.92 -11.47
N ARG A 112 -4.96 -10.20 -11.81
CA ARG A 112 -5.52 -10.81 -13.03
C ARG A 112 -7.01 -11.15 -12.91
N LEU A 113 -7.58 -11.06 -11.71
CA LEU A 113 -8.96 -11.47 -11.41
C LEU A 113 -10.00 -10.33 -11.55
N ALA A 114 -9.64 -9.16 -12.07
CA ALA A 114 -10.64 -8.14 -12.37
C ALA A 114 -11.61 -8.69 -13.43
N PRO A 115 -12.93 -8.79 -13.14
CA PRO A 115 -13.89 -9.32 -14.10
C PRO A 115 -14.02 -8.37 -15.31
N PRO A 116 -14.37 -8.91 -16.49
CA PRO A 116 -14.46 -8.17 -17.75
C PRO A 116 -15.55 -7.08 -17.74
#